data_AF-A0A9P0HGJ3-F1
#
_entry.id   AF-A0A9P0HGJ3-F1
#
_cell.length_a   1.000
_cell.length_b   1.000
_cell.length_c   1.000
_cell.angle_alpha   90.00
_cell.angle_beta   90.00
_cell.angle_gamma   90.00
#
_symmetry.space_group_name_H-M   'P 1'
#
loop_
_entity.id
_entity.type
_entity.pdbx_description
1 polymer ?
#
loop_
_entity_poly.entity_id
_entity_poly.type
_entity_poly.pdbx_seq_one_letter_code
_entity_poly.pdbx_strand_id
1 'polypeptide(L)'
;MESPLNNARKGTNGYDFLKKQNNESNYISNIVDQCFNKKFSFEISEIWELPLKSQENNALDEEFDKKTYERWQIDELEELKYKLNGVKSKLNSYNFGDWHKHTRSRNPAGFVMRDLKNFEIELLTQAWCKFFELLNVYNIVPANNKKTFRSFHLCEAPGAFICSLNHFLKLNYPSLEWRWCASTLNPYHEGNSLDEMINDDRFISKTLKNWWFGEDYTGNLRHPCNLDNLKKFASTLGPIHLVS
;
A
#
# COMPACT_ATOMS: atom_id res chain seq x y z
N MET A 1 -20.37 67.57 -33.93
CA MET A 1 -19.98 68.24 -32.67
C MET A 1 -19.01 67.33 -31.97
N GLU A 2 -17.80 67.84 -31.74
CA GLU A 2 -16.66 67.18 -31.10
C GLU A 2 -16.85 67.07 -29.57
N SER A 3 -16.35 65.94 -29.00
CA SER A 3 -15.60 65.68 -27.74
C SER A 3 -16.00 66.35 -26.40
N PRO A 4 -15.59 65.89 -25.18
CA PRO A 4 -14.44 65.04 -24.82
C PRO A 4 -14.74 63.98 -23.69
N LEU A 5 -13.92 62.96 -23.37
CA LEU A 5 -12.74 63.03 -22.48
C LEU A 5 -12.13 61.62 -22.38
N ASN A 6 -10.94 61.47 -22.94
CA ASN A 6 -9.91 60.55 -22.45
C ASN A 6 -9.35 61.12 -21.15
N ASN A 7 -9.29 60.34 -20.06
CA ASN A 7 -8.06 60.21 -19.26
C ASN A 7 -8.14 59.19 -18.10
N ALA A 8 -7.03 58.45 -17.95
CA ALA A 8 -6.58 57.63 -16.81
C ALA A 8 -7.40 56.35 -16.50
N ARG A 9 -6.85 55.13 -16.55
CA ARG A 9 -5.61 54.70 -15.91
C ARG A 9 -4.86 53.62 -16.71
N LYS A 10 -3.58 53.90 -16.96
CA LYS A 10 -2.53 52.88 -17.19
C LYS A 10 -2.27 52.12 -15.88
N GLY A 11 -1.92 50.84 -16.01
CA GLY A 11 -0.96 50.19 -15.12
C GLY A 11 -1.51 48.99 -14.33
N THR A 12 -0.89 47.83 -14.58
CA THR A 12 -0.85 46.60 -13.75
C THR A 12 -2.20 45.91 -13.56
N ASN A 13 -2.46 44.71 -14.09
CA ASN A 13 -2.46 43.48 -13.26
C ASN A 13 -2.74 42.17 -14.05
N GLY A 14 -2.37 42.07 -15.33
CA GLY A 14 -2.50 40.79 -16.07
C GLY A 14 -1.29 39.87 -15.87
N TYR A 15 -0.09 40.43 -16.05
CA TYR A 15 1.17 39.71 -15.92
C TYR A 15 1.52 39.33 -14.47
N ASP A 16 1.15 40.16 -13.49
CA ASP A 16 1.39 39.88 -12.07
C ASP A 16 0.44 38.80 -11.53
N PHE A 17 -0.77 38.68 -12.08
CA PHE A 17 -1.72 37.61 -11.74
C PHE A 17 -1.23 36.24 -12.25
N LEU A 18 -0.77 36.19 -13.50
CA LEU A 18 -0.19 34.97 -14.10
C LEU A 18 1.13 34.57 -13.44
N LYS A 19 1.99 35.52 -13.06
CA LYS A 19 3.21 35.24 -12.27
C LYS A 19 2.89 34.75 -10.86
N LYS A 20 1.85 35.29 -10.20
CA LYS A 20 1.40 34.80 -8.89
C LYS A 20 0.87 33.36 -8.98
N GLN A 21 0.02 33.05 -9.97
CA GLN A 21 -0.46 31.68 -10.19
C GLN A 21 0.69 30.71 -10.52
N ASN A 22 1.65 31.10 -11.35
CA ASN A 22 2.81 30.27 -11.67
C ASN A 22 3.74 30.08 -10.47
N ASN A 23 3.96 31.12 -9.66
CA ASN A 23 4.79 31.02 -8.46
C ASN A 23 4.12 30.19 -7.35
N GLU A 24 2.80 30.33 -7.16
CA GLU A 24 2.03 29.48 -6.24
C GLU A 24 1.99 28.03 -6.71
N SER A 25 1.80 27.80 -8.02
CA SER A 25 1.85 26.45 -8.60
C SER A 25 3.23 25.80 -8.45
N ASN A 26 4.31 26.55 -8.68
CA ASN A 26 5.68 26.06 -8.50
C ASN A 26 6.01 25.83 -7.02
N TYR A 27 5.53 26.69 -6.13
CA TYR A 27 5.70 26.52 -4.69
C TYR A 27 4.96 25.28 -4.17
N ILE A 28 3.71 25.08 -4.59
CA ILE A 28 2.93 23.88 -4.25
C ILE A 28 3.59 22.63 -4.83
N SER A 29 4.05 22.66 -6.09
CA SER A 29 4.79 21.55 -6.69
C SER A 29 6.03 21.19 -5.88
N ASN A 30 6.80 22.19 -5.46
CA ASN A 30 8.01 21.97 -4.65
C ASN A 30 7.68 21.39 -3.27
N ILE A 31 6.60 21.84 -2.61
CA ILE A 31 6.13 21.23 -1.36
C ILE A 31 5.71 19.77 -1.59
N VAL A 32 4.95 19.50 -2.65
CA VAL A 32 4.52 18.15 -3.00
C VAL A 32 5.74 17.26 -3.23
N ASP A 33 6.72 17.73 -4.00
CA ASP A 33 7.95 16.99 -4.24
C ASP A 33 8.72 16.72 -2.94
N GLN A 34 8.85 17.73 -2.06
CA GLN A 34 9.50 17.56 -0.76
C GLN A 34 8.75 16.60 0.16
N CYS A 35 7.42 16.53 0.10
CA CYS A 35 6.63 15.63 0.95
C CYS A 35 6.59 14.20 0.42
N PHE A 36 6.47 14.01 -0.90
CA PHE A 36 6.16 12.72 -1.52
C PHE A 36 7.37 12.02 -2.17
N ASN A 37 8.48 12.72 -2.44
CA ASN A 37 9.69 12.09 -2.99
C ASN A 37 10.70 11.63 -1.91
N LYS A 38 10.33 11.72 -0.62
CA LYS A 38 11.18 11.20 0.47
C LYS A 38 11.25 9.68 0.38
N LYS A 39 12.38 9.16 -0.09
CA LYS A 39 12.70 7.73 -0.08
C LYS A 39 13.66 7.44 1.07
N PHE A 40 13.31 6.46 1.88
CA PHE A 40 14.16 5.98 2.97
C PHE A 40 14.67 4.60 2.58
N SER A 41 15.97 4.41 2.72
CA SER A 41 16.63 3.11 2.58
C SER A 41 17.18 2.74 3.94
N PHE A 42 16.94 1.50 4.35
CA PHE A 42 17.46 0.96 5.59
C PHE A 42 18.53 -0.06 5.24
N GLU A 43 19.75 0.15 5.72
CA GLU A 43 20.80 -0.84 5.66
C GLU A 43 20.65 -1.77 6.85
N ILE A 44 20.42 -3.05 6.59
CA ILE A 44 20.44 -4.07 7.63
C ILE A 44 21.92 -4.27 7.98
N SER A 45 22.32 -3.79 9.15
CA SER A 45 23.62 -4.10 9.72
C SER A 45 23.78 -5.62 9.85
N GLU A 46 24.96 -6.15 9.53
CA GLU A 46 25.30 -7.57 9.71
C GLU A 46 25.13 -8.02 11.18
N ILE A 47 25.08 -7.07 12.12
CA ILE A 47 24.95 -7.28 13.57
C ILE A 47 23.46 -7.32 14.00
N TRP A 48 22.51 -7.06 13.09
CA TRP A 48 21.09 -7.07 13.46
C TRP A 48 20.59 -8.51 13.58
N GLU A 49 20.23 -8.91 14.80
CA GLU A 49 19.58 -10.18 15.10
C GLU A 49 18.17 -9.93 15.66
N LEU A 50 17.24 -10.82 15.29
CA LEU A 50 15.91 -10.81 15.89
C LEU A 50 16.04 -11.08 17.40
N PRO A 51 15.37 -10.35 18.29
CA PRO A 51 15.48 -10.60 19.71
C PRO A 51 15.15 -12.06 20.04
N LEU A 52 16.00 -12.72 20.83
CA LEU A 52 15.80 -14.09 21.25
C LEU A 52 14.47 -14.20 21.99
N LYS A 53 13.59 -15.11 21.54
CA LYS A 53 12.39 -15.48 22.29
C LYS A 53 12.85 -16.11 23.61
N SER A 54 12.51 -15.51 24.74
CA SER A 54 12.72 -16.14 26.05
C SER A 54 11.95 -17.47 26.07
N GLN A 55 12.66 -18.58 26.27
CA GLN A 55 12.06 -19.92 26.36
C GLN A 55 11.35 -20.18 27.70
N GLU A 56 11.20 -19.16 28.55
CA GLU A 56 10.59 -19.29 29.88
C GLU A 56 9.30 -18.49 29.97
N ASN A 57 8.18 -19.23 29.96
CA ASN A 57 6.88 -18.95 30.57
C ASN A 57 6.55 -17.48 30.92
N ASN A 58 5.66 -16.86 30.14
CA ASN A 58 4.61 -15.86 30.46
C ASN A 58 4.90 -14.63 31.35
N ALA A 59 6.06 -14.47 32.00
CA ALA A 59 6.40 -13.33 32.85
C ALA A 59 7.45 -12.41 32.20
N LEU A 60 8.30 -12.96 31.32
CA LEU A 60 9.29 -12.19 30.58
C LEU A 60 8.71 -11.45 29.39
N ASP A 61 7.52 -11.82 28.88
CA ASP A 61 6.85 -11.04 27.84
C ASP A 61 6.46 -9.65 28.35
N GLU A 62 6.06 -9.50 29.62
CA GLU A 62 5.73 -8.19 30.23
C GLU A 62 6.97 -7.34 30.54
N GLU A 63 8.08 -7.95 30.98
CA GLU A 63 9.32 -7.22 31.29
C GLU A 63 10.13 -6.88 30.02
N PHE A 64 10.09 -7.77 29.02
CA PHE A 64 10.56 -7.47 27.67
C PHE A 64 9.69 -6.38 27.04
N ASP A 65 8.36 -6.41 27.19
CA ASP A 65 7.49 -5.32 26.74
C ASP A 65 7.86 -4.01 27.45
N LYS A 66 8.03 -4.00 28.77
CA LYS A 66 8.26 -2.75 29.52
C LYS A 66 9.62 -2.10 29.22
N LYS A 67 10.70 -2.88 29.22
CA LYS A 67 12.06 -2.38 28.94
C LYS A 67 12.25 -2.01 27.46
N THR A 68 11.54 -2.69 26.57
CA THR A 68 11.47 -2.34 25.14
C THR A 68 10.61 -1.09 24.97
N TYR A 69 9.47 -0.97 25.66
CA TYR A 69 8.60 0.20 25.65
C TYR A 69 9.36 1.46 26.09
N GLU A 70 10.08 1.41 27.21
CA GLU A 70 10.94 2.51 27.67
C GLU A 70 12.03 2.87 26.65
N ARG A 71 12.58 1.89 25.92
CA ARG A 71 13.61 2.10 24.88
C ARG A 71 13.06 2.71 23.58
N TRP A 72 11.78 2.52 23.29
CA TRP A 72 11.10 3.05 22.09
C TRP A 72 10.17 4.23 22.40
N GLN A 73 10.27 4.84 23.59
CA GLN A 73 9.63 6.12 23.89
C GLN A 73 10.46 7.25 23.32
N ILE A 74 9.95 7.84 22.25
CA ILE A 74 10.45 9.09 21.68
C ILE A 74 9.36 10.12 21.93
N ASP A 75 9.60 11.07 22.83
CA ASP A 75 8.62 12.08 23.26
C ASP A 75 7.95 12.80 22.08
N GLU A 76 8.73 13.08 21.04
CA GLU A 76 8.25 13.73 19.81
C GLU A 76 7.23 12.87 19.05
N LEU A 77 7.44 11.55 19.00
CA LEU A 77 6.50 10.61 18.39
C LEU A 77 5.27 10.39 19.26
N GLU A 78 5.42 10.43 20.59
CA GLU A 78 4.28 10.36 21.52
C GLU A 78 3.39 11.61 21.43
N GLU A 79 3.99 12.80 21.37
CA GLU A 79 3.26 14.05 21.15
C GLU A 79 2.53 14.02 19.81
N LEU A 80 3.20 13.55 18.75
CA LEU A 80 2.58 13.40 17.43
C LEU A 80 1.42 12.39 17.45
N LYS A 81 1.58 11.26 18.15
CA LYS A 81 0.52 10.26 18.37
C LYS A 81 -0.68 10.89 19.08
N TYR A 82 -0.45 11.67 20.14
CA TYR A 82 -1.52 12.35 20.86
C TYR A 82 -2.27 13.34 19.97
N LYS A 83 -1.53 14.19 19.24
CA LYS A 83 -2.11 15.15 18.28
C LYS A 83 -2.93 14.43 17.19
N LEU A 84 -2.38 13.37 16.60
CA LEU A 84 -3.05 12.57 15.58
C LEU A 84 -4.34 11.94 16.11
N ASN A 85 -4.30 11.34 17.29
CA ASN A 85 -5.47 10.72 17.91
C ASN A 85 -6.53 11.75 18.31
N GLY A 86 -6.11 12.93 18.78
CA GLY A 86 -7.00 14.06 19.06
C GLY A 86 -7.70 14.59 17.81
N VAL A 87 -7.10 14.46 16.62
CA VAL A 87 -7.77 14.77 15.34
C VAL A 87 -8.67 13.61 14.89
N LYS A 88 -8.20 12.36 14.96
CA LYS A 88 -8.98 11.17 14.58
C LYS A 88 -10.27 11.05 15.38
N SER A 89 -10.22 11.31 16.69
CA SER A 89 -11.38 11.20 17.58
C SER A 89 -12.52 12.16 17.23
N LYS A 90 -12.21 13.29 16.56
CA LYS A 90 -13.24 14.22 16.04
C LYS A 90 -14.13 13.56 14.99
N LEU A 91 -13.71 12.45 14.39
CA LEU A 91 -14.47 11.71 13.39
C LEU A 91 -15.43 10.68 14.01
N ASN A 92 -15.31 10.38 15.31
CA ASN A 92 -16.07 9.29 15.96
C ASN A 92 -17.59 9.52 15.99
N SER A 93 -18.05 10.77 15.90
CA SER A 93 -19.47 11.12 15.91
C SER A 93 -20.11 11.12 14.52
N TYR A 94 -19.33 10.98 13.45
CA TYR A 94 -19.85 11.02 12.09
C TYR A 94 -20.44 9.67 11.68
N ASN A 95 -21.57 9.71 10.97
CA ASN A 95 -22.10 8.53 10.34
C ASN A 95 -21.10 7.97 9.31
N PHE A 96 -20.82 6.67 9.39
CA PHE A 96 -19.83 6.01 8.54
C PHE A 96 -20.12 6.16 7.04
N GLY A 97 -21.40 6.04 6.64
CA GLY A 97 -21.83 6.15 5.26
C GLY A 97 -21.63 7.56 4.69
N ASP A 98 -22.03 8.58 5.43
CA ASP A 98 -21.87 9.97 5.00
C ASP A 98 -20.40 10.40 4.99
N TRP A 99 -19.62 9.94 5.97
CA TRP A 99 -18.18 10.14 5.99
C TRP A 99 -17.49 9.47 4.78
N HIS A 100 -17.87 8.24 4.44
CA HIS A 100 -17.37 7.55 3.25
C HIS A 100 -17.74 8.25 1.94
N LYS A 101 -18.97 8.76 1.81
CA LYS A 101 -19.36 9.57 0.64
C LYS A 101 -18.53 10.84 0.54
N HIS A 102 -18.38 11.56 1.66
CA HIS A 102 -17.60 12.78 1.73
C HIS A 102 -16.14 12.52 1.32
N THR A 103 -15.44 11.64 2.02
CA THR A 103 -14.03 11.31 1.74
C THR A 103 -13.80 10.82 0.32
N ARG A 104 -14.71 9.99 -0.22
CA ARG A 104 -14.64 9.54 -1.62
C ARG A 104 -14.73 10.70 -2.61
N SER A 105 -15.67 11.62 -2.41
CA SER A 105 -15.82 12.80 -3.27
C SER A 105 -14.64 13.78 -3.18
N ARG A 106 -13.93 13.78 -2.05
CA ARG A 106 -12.78 14.65 -1.80
C ARG A 106 -11.44 14.02 -2.17
N ASN A 107 -11.40 12.74 -2.56
CA ASN A 107 -10.17 12.04 -2.88
C ASN A 107 -9.79 12.19 -4.37
N PRO A 108 -8.75 12.96 -4.72
CA PRO A 108 -8.34 13.15 -6.11
C PRO A 108 -7.84 11.84 -6.77
N ALA A 109 -7.33 10.88 -5.99
CA ALA A 109 -6.90 9.59 -6.52
C ALA A 109 -8.07 8.78 -7.12
N GLY A 110 -9.33 9.16 -6.85
CA GLY A 110 -10.49 8.61 -7.53
C GLY A 110 -10.49 8.86 -9.05
N PHE A 111 -9.85 9.94 -9.51
CA PHE A 111 -9.73 10.25 -10.94
C PHE A 111 -8.79 9.29 -11.67
N VAL A 112 -7.70 8.86 -11.03
CA VAL A 112 -6.74 7.89 -11.61
C VAL A 112 -7.46 6.61 -12.03
N MET A 113 -8.28 6.04 -11.13
CA MET A 113 -9.06 4.84 -11.45
C MET A 113 -10.05 5.09 -12.58
N ARG A 114 -10.65 6.28 -12.68
CA ARG A 114 -11.59 6.62 -13.76
C ARG A 114 -10.88 6.61 -15.12
N ASP A 115 -9.69 7.17 -15.17
CA ASP A 115 -8.94 7.30 -16.42
C ASP A 115 -8.37 5.93 -16.86
N LEU A 116 -7.97 5.10 -15.89
CA LEU A 116 -7.49 3.73 -16.11
C LEU A 116 -8.57 2.76 -16.62
N LYS A 117 -9.87 3.06 -16.44
CA LYS A 117 -10.96 2.21 -16.96
C LYS A 117 -10.97 2.06 -18.48
N ASN A 118 -10.29 2.95 -19.20
CA ASN A 118 -10.20 2.87 -20.66
C ASN A 118 -9.18 1.82 -21.14
N PHE A 119 -8.46 1.17 -20.22
CA PHE A 119 -7.48 0.13 -20.52
C PHE A 119 -7.98 -1.24 -20.08
N GLU A 120 -7.46 -2.29 -20.71
CA GLU A 120 -7.73 -3.68 -20.34
C GLU A 120 -6.94 -4.06 -19.09
N ILE A 121 -7.51 -3.74 -17.91
CA ILE A 121 -6.90 -4.01 -16.61
C ILE A 121 -7.74 -5.02 -15.85
N GLU A 122 -7.09 -6.10 -15.40
CA GLU A 122 -7.68 -7.10 -14.53
C GLU A 122 -7.79 -6.56 -13.09
N LEU A 123 -8.96 -6.70 -12.48
CA LEU A 123 -9.22 -6.39 -11.08
C LEU A 123 -8.77 -4.96 -10.67
N LEU A 124 -9.15 -3.96 -11.48
CA LEU A 124 -8.83 -2.56 -11.22
C LEU A 124 -9.43 -2.09 -9.88
N THR A 125 -8.57 -1.89 -8.90
CA THR A 125 -8.89 -1.37 -7.56
C THR A 125 -7.89 -0.29 -7.14
N GLN A 126 -8.14 0.36 -6.00
CA GLN A 126 -7.14 1.28 -5.42
C GLN A 126 -5.84 0.54 -5.05
N ALA A 127 -5.93 -0.70 -4.56
CA ALA A 127 -4.78 -1.53 -4.24
C ALA A 127 -3.96 -1.83 -5.50
N TRP A 128 -4.63 -2.15 -6.62
CA TRP A 128 -3.99 -2.30 -7.92
C TRP A 128 -3.20 -1.05 -8.31
N CYS A 129 -3.82 0.14 -8.24
CA CYS A 129 -3.16 1.39 -8.62
C CYS A 129 -1.92 1.68 -7.76
N LYS A 130 -2.04 1.49 -6.44
CA LYS A 130 -0.94 1.67 -5.49
C LYS A 130 0.23 0.75 -5.84
N PHE A 131 -0.05 -0.53 -6.11
CA PHE A 131 1.02 -1.47 -6.42
C PHE A 131 1.65 -1.20 -7.78
N PHE A 132 0.84 -0.83 -8.78
CA PHE A 132 1.35 -0.47 -10.09
C PHE A 132 2.28 0.74 -10.04
N GLU A 133 1.92 1.75 -9.24
CA GLU A 133 2.78 2.90 -8.97
C GLU A 133 4.10 2.46 -8.30
N LEU A 134 4.04 1.62 -7.27
CA LEU A 134 5.25 1.10 -6.61
C LEU A 134 6.19 0.37 -7.58
N LEU A 135 5.65 -0.44 -8.50
CA LEU A 135 6.44 -1.16 -9.51
C LEU A 135 7.16 -0.22 -10.50
N ASN A 136 6.59 0.97 -10.77
CA ASN A 136 7.20 1.96 -11.65
C ASN A 136 8.18 2.90 -10.90
N VAL A 137 7.93 3.16 -9.61
CA VAL A 137 8.75 4.08 -8.79
C VAL A 137 9.98 3.39 -8.19
N TYR A 138 9.90 2.08 -7.95
CA TYR A 138 10.94 1.28 -7.33
C TYR A 138 11.36 0.12 -8.25
N ASN A 139 12.65 -0.18 -8.27
CA ASN A 139 13.21 -1.30 -9.05
C ASN A 139 12.96 -2.64 -8.34
N ILE A 140 11.69 -3.00 -8.17
CA ILE A 140 11.24 -4.19 -7.42
C ILE A 140 11.53 -5.48 -8.21
N VAL A 141 11.36 -5.43 -9.53
CA VAL A 141 11.65 -6.57 -10.41
C VAL A 141 13.10 -6.44 -10.88
N PRO A 142 14.02 -7.27 -10.38
CA PRO A 142 15.44 -7.13 -10.71
C PRO A 142 15.65 -7.35 -12.22
N ALA A 143 16.35 -6.43 -12.88
CA ALA A 143 16.66 -6.45 -14.31
C ALA A 143 17.58 -7.61 -14.75
N ASN A 144 17.91 -8.52 -13.84
CA ASN A 144 18.83 -9.61 -14.05
C ASN A 144 18.28 -10.54 -15.13
N ASN A 145 19.14 -11.16 -15.94
CA ASN A 145 18.83 -12.17 -16.99
C ASN A 145 18.17 -13.47 -16.46
N LYS A 146 17.48 -13.43 -15.31
CA LYS A 146 16.73 -14.54 -14.76
C LYS A 146 15.56 -14.86 -15.67
N LYS A 147 15.45 -16.12 -16.07
CA LYS A 147 14.31 -16.63 -16.86
C LYS A 147 13.02 -16.71 -16.05
N THR A 148 13.13 -16.83 -14.72
CA THR A 148 11.98 -17.05 -13.83
C THR A 148 11.97 -16.05 -12.69
N PHE A 149 10.82 -15.43 -12.47
CA PHE A 149 10.53 -14.55 -11.33
C PHE A 149 9.49 -15.20 -10.42
N ARG A 150 9.68 -15.09 -9.11
CA ARG A 150 8.85 -15.75 -8.09
C ARG A 150 8.38 -14.76 -7.06
N SER A 151 7.08 -14.68 -6.85
CA SER A 151 6.47 -13.78 -5.85
C SER A 151 5.55 -14.54 -4.90
N PHE A 152 5.49 -14.12 -3.64
CA PHE A 152 4.52 -14.60 -2.65
C PHE A 152 3.72 -13.43 -2.09
N HIS A 153 2.40 -13.44 -2.26
CA HIS A 153 1.50 -12.38 -1.81
C HIS A 153 0.73 -12.82 -0.56
N LEU A 154 0.90 -12.15 0.57
CA LEU A 154 0.28 -12.48 1.85
C LEU A 154 -0.96 -11.59 2.08
N CYS A 155 -2.02 -12.18 2.64
CA CYS A 155 -3.29 -11.47 2.88
C CYS A 155 -3.85 -10.82 1.60
N GLU A 156 -3.69 -11.48 0.46
CA GLU A 156 -3.75 -10.82 -0.86
C GLU A 156 -5.14 -10.69 -1.47
N ALA A 157 -6.17 -11.36 -0.92
CA ALA A 157 -7.52 -11.25 -1.48
C ALA A 157 -7.91 -9.77 -1.72
N PRO A 158 -8.60 -9.46 -2.83
CA PRO A 158 -9.06 -10.36 -3.88
C PRO A 158 -8.01 -10.72 -4.96
N GLY A 159 -6.76 -10.24 -4.86
CA GLY A 159 -5.70 -10.47 -5.85
C GLY A 159 -5.23 -9.23 -6.61
N ALA A 160 -5.45 -8.03 -6.06
CA ALA A 160 -5.19 -6.78 -6.77
C ALA A 160 -3.70 -6.53 -7.05
N PHE A 161 -2.81 -6.88 -6.11
CA PHE A 161 -1.37 -6.75 -6.33
C PHE A 161 -0.87 -7.81 -7.31
N ILE A 162 -1.41 -9.03 -7.24
CA ILE A 162 -1.12 -10.07 -8.24
C ILE A 162 -1.48 -9.60 -9.64
N CYS A 163 -2.70 -9.08 -9.84
CA CYS A 163 -3.17 -8.60 -11.14
C CYS A 163 -2.33 -7.41 -11.64
N SER A 164 -1.96 -6.50 -10.74
CA SER A 164 -1.07 -5.37 -11.06
C SER A 164 0.31 -5.82 -11.48
N LEU A 165 0.91 -6.77 -10.76
CA LEU A 165 2.20 -7.34 -11.09
C LEU A 165 2.17 -8.08 -12.43
N ASN A 166 1.12 -8.87 -12.67
CA ASN A 166 0.91 -9.54 -13.95
C ASN A 166 0.96 -8.54 -15.11
N HIS A 167 0.17 -7.47 -15.00
CA HIS A 167 0.08 -6.43 -16.02
C HIS A 167 1.45 -5.77 -16.25
N PHE A 168 2.13 -5.37 -15.17
CA PHE A 168 3.47 -4.78 -15.24
C PHE A 168 4.51 -5.71 -15.89
N LEU A 169 4.53 -6.99 -15.50
CA LEU A 169 5.48 -7.97 -16.05
C LEU A 169 5.21 -8.26 -17.53
N LYS A 170 3.95 -8.32 -17.95
CA LYS A 170 3.61 -8.52 -19.36
C LYS A 170 4.02 -7.35 -20.25
N LEU A 171 3.93 -6.12 -19.72
CA LEU A 171 4.35 -4.92 -20.45
C LEU A 171 5.88 -4.80 -20.54
N ASN A 172 6.59 -5.03 -19.44
CA ASN A 172 8.01 -4.69 -19.34
C ASN A 172 8.95 -5.90 -19.52
N TYR A 173 8.47 -7.13 -19.26
CA TYR A 173 9.26 -8.36 -19.24
C TYR A 173 8.51 -9.53 -19.91
N PRO A 174 8.11 -9.43 -21.19
CA PRO A 174 7.24 -10.42 -21.84
C PRO A 174 7.81 -11.84 -21.92
N SER A 175 9.15 -11.98 -21.87
CA SER A 175 9.85 -13.26 -21.89
C SER A 175 10.07 -13.89 -20.51
N LEU A 176 9.70 -13.20 -19.43
CA LEU A 176 9.91 -13.65 -18.06
C LEU A 176 8.83 -14.67 -17.67
N GLU A 177 9.26 -15.86 -17.23
CA GLU A 177 8.37 -16.82 -16.62
C GLU A 177 8.03 -16.37 -15.20
N TRP A 178 6.78 -16.02 -14.95
CA TRP A 178 6.34 -15.65 -13.62
C TRP A 178 5.62 -16.80 -12.93
N ARG A 179 6.10 -17.16 -11.74
CA ARG A 179 5.42 -18.08 -10.82
C ARG A 179 5.04 -17.32 -9.57
N TRP A 180 3.83 -17.52 -9.10
CA TRP A 180 3.36 -16.86 -7.89
C TRP A 180 2.59 -17.82 -7.00
N CYS A 181 2.63 -17.52 -5.70
CA CYS A 181 1.76 -18.09 -4.71
C CYS A 181 1.12 -16.96 -3.90
N ALA A 182 -0.05 -17.21 -3.33
CA ALA A 182 -0.72 -16.24 -2.47
C ALA A 182 -1.40 -16.90 -1.28
N SER A 183 -1.61 -16.14 -0.22
CA SER A 183 -2.36 -16.56 0.96
C SER A 183 -3.39 -15.51 1.33
N THR A 184 -4.52 -15.96 1.87
CA THR A 184 -5.60 -15.13 2.39
C THR A 184 -6.53 -16.01 3.24
N LEU A 185 -7.44 -15.40 3.99
CA LEU A 185 -8.53 -16.15 4.65
C LEU A 185 -9.31 -16.92 3.58
N ASN A 186 -9.48 -18.22 3.78
CA ASN A 186 -10.10 -19.10 2.79
C ASN A 186 -11.59 -18.76 2.64
N PRO A 187 -12.06 -18.25 1.49
CA PRO A 187 -13.47 -17.92 1.27
C PRO A 187 -14.39 -19.15 1.26
N TYR A 188 -13.82 -20.36 1.13
CA TYR A 188 -14.55 -21.62 1.08
C TYR A 188 -14.54 -22.39 2.40
N HIS A 189 -14.00 -21.80 3.48
CA HIS A 189 -13.95 -22.42 4.79
C HIS A 189 -15.12 -21.91 5.67
N GLU A 190 -16.04 -22.79 6.06
CA GLU A 190 -17.28 -22.46 6.78
C GLU A 190 -17.07 -21.75 8.12
N GLY A 191 -15.90 -21.96 8.75
CA GLY A 191 -15.56 -21.32 10.02
C GLY A 191 -15.10 -19.87 9.92
N ASN A 192 -14.88 -19.33 8.72
CA ASN A 192 -14.45 -17.95 8.54
C ASN A 192 -15.66 -17.00 8.50
N SER A 193 -15.55 -15.83 9.13
CA SER A 193 -16.61 -14.82 9.11
C SER A 193 -16.74 -14.19 7.72
N LEU A 194 -17.96 -14.10 7.19
CA LEU A 194 -18.25 -13.39 5.94
C LEU A 194 -17.91 -11.90 6.02
N ASP A 195 -17.91 -11.31 7.23
CA ASP A 195 -17.54 -9.91 7.45
C ASP A 195 -16.02 -9.68 7.37
N GLU A 196 -15.22 -10.74 7.60
CA GLU A 196 -13.76 -10.68 7.56
C GLU A 196 -13.20 -11.04 6.17
N MET A 197 -14.01 -11.67 5.33
CA MET A 197 -13.62 -12.12 4.00
C MET A 197 -14.01 -11.11 2.91
N ILE A 198 -13.21 -11.07 1.85
CA ILE A 198 -13.54 -10.29 0.68
C ILE A 198 -14.49 -11.09 -0.19
N ASN A 199 -15.68 -10.52 -0.44
CA ASN A 199 -16.77 -11.18 -1.17
C ASN A 199 -16.47 -11.44 -2.67
N ASP A 200 -15.40 -10.89 -3.23
CA ASP A 200 -15.02 -11.12 -4.63
C ASP A 200 -13.97 -12.23 -4.75
N ASP A 201 -14.43 -13.46 -5.00
CA ASP A 201 -13.62 -14.67 -5.11
C ASP A 201 -13.33 -15.09 -6.57
N ARG A 202 -13.77 -14.30 -7.57
CA ARG A 202 -13.72 -14.68 -9.00
C ARG A 202 -12.30 -14.91 -9.49
N PHE A 203 -11.34 -14.15 -8.96
CA PHE A 203 -9.93 -14.34 -9.25
C PHE A 203 -9.38 -15.57 -8.53
N ILE A 204 -9.72 -15.74 -7.25
CA ILE A 204 -9.29 -16.85 -6.39
C ILE A 204 -9.74 -18.18 -6.99
N SER A 205 -11.02 -18.33 -7.32
CA SER A 205 -11.59 -19.55 -7.93
C SER A 205 -10.87 -19.96 -9.21
N LYS A 206 -10.59 -19.01 -10.12
CA LYS A 206 -9.88 -19.28 -11.38
C LYS A 206 -8.40 -19.60 -11.22
N THR A 207 -7.81 -19.23 -10.09
CA THR A 207 -6.37 -19.36 -9.83
C THR A 207 -6.06 -20.23 -8.61
N LEU A 208 -7.03 -21.02 -8.15
CA LEU A 208 -7.03 -21.71 -6.85
C LEU A 208 -5.74 -22.51 -6.57
N LYS A 209 -5.15 -23.12 -7.61
CA LYS A 209 -3.89 -23.88 -7.52
C LYS A 209 -2.68 -23.08 -7.01
N ASN A 210 -2.75 -21.74 -7.09
CA ASN A 210 -1.69 -20.84 -6.63
C ASN A 210 -1.95 -20.32 -5.21
N TRP A 211 -3.10 -20.63 -4.61
CA TRP A 211 -3.46 -20.18 -3.26
C TRP A 211 -3.11 -21.21 -2.21
N TRP A 212 -2.44 -20.76 -1.16
CA TRP A 212 -2.08 -21.54 0.01
C TRP A 212 -2.90 -21.07 1.21
N PHE A 213 -3.74 -21.96 1.73
CA PHE A 213 -4.70 -21.69 2.81
C PHE A 213 -4.25 -22.22 4.17
N GLY A 214 -2.96 -22.45 4.37
CA GLY A 214 -2.46 -23.03 5.61
C GLY A 214 -2.66 -24.55 5.69
N GLU A 215 -2.16 -25.12 6.78
CA GLU A 215 -2.27 -26.54 7.10
C GLU A 215 -3.69 -26.91 7.54
N ASP A 216 -4.36 -25.99 8.24
CA ASP A 216 -5.74 -26.14 8.71
C ASP A 216 -6.80 -25.71 7.68
N TYR A 217 -6.37 -25.30 6.47
CA TYR A 217 -7.23 -24.78 5.39
C TYR A 217 -8.03 -23.52 5.72
N THR A 218 -7.83 -22.88 6.88
CA THR A 218 -8.55 -21.64 7.25
C THR A 218 -8.03 -20.42 6.50
N GLY A 219 -6.76 -20.45 6.08
CA GLY A 219 -6.05 -19.29 5.54
C GLY A 219 -5.65 -18.25 6.59
N ASN A 220 -5.89 -18.54 7.88
CA ASN A 220 -5.57 -17.61 8.95
C ASN A 220 -4.10 -17.73 9.36
N LEU A 221 -3.30 -16.76 8.91
CA LEU A 221 -1.87 -16.63 9.23
C LEU A 221 -1.58 -16.36 10.71
N ARG A 222 -2.59 -16.09 11.55
CA ARG A 222 -2.39 -15.94 13.00
C ARG A 222 -2.31 -17.28 13.71
N HIS A 223 -2.80 -18.37 13.12
CA HIS A 223 -2.67 -19.68 13.73
C HIS A 223 -1.20 -20.11 13.74
N PRO A 224 -0.62 -20.47 14.90
CA PRO A 224 0.78 -20.88 14.99
C PRO A 224 1.16 -22.03 14.04
N CYS A 225 0.27 -23.01 13.86
CA CYS A 225 0.47 -24.09 12.90
C CYS A 225 0.69 -23.58 11.47
N ASN A 226 -0.12 -22.62 11.03
CA ASN A 226 0.01 -22.02 9.70
C ASN A 226 1.32 -21.22 9.58
N LEU A 227 1.75 -20.50 10.61
CA LEU A 227 3.05 -19.79 10.58
C LEU A 227 4.25 -20.73 10.46
N ASP A 228 4.24 -21.82 11.22
CA ASP A 228 5.31 -22.82 11.15
C ASP A 228 5.30 -23.56 9.81
N ASN A 229 4.11 -23.86 9.29
CA ASN A 229 3.94 -24.49 8.00
C ASN A 229 4.34 -23.56 6.85
N LEU A 230 4.08 -22.25 6.95
CA LEU A 230 4.45 -21.25 5.95
C LEU A 230 5.94 -21.29 5.63
N LYS A 231 6.80 -21.44 6.64
CA LYS A 231 8.26 -21.54 6.44
C LYS A 231 8.64 -22.81 5.68
N LYS A 232 8.01 -23.94 6.02
CA LYS A 232 8.22 -25.22 5.33
C LYS A 232 7.71 -25.15 3.90
N PHE A 233 6.56 -24.53 3.67
CA PHE A 233 5.99 -24.34 2.35
C PHE A 233 6.87 -23.42 1.50
N ALA A 234 7.30 -22.28 2.04
CA ALA A 234 8.16 -21.33 1.33
C ALA A 234 9.49 -21.95 0.86
N SER A 235 10.07 -22.87 1.64
CA SER A 235 11.30 -23.55 1.23
C SER A 235 11.10 -24.47 0.02
N THR A 236 9.88 -24.95 -0.24
CA THR A 236 9.55 -25.73 -1.44
C THR A 236 9.41 -24.89 -2.72
N LEU A 237 9.18 -23.58 -2.59
CA LEU A 237 8.92 -22.68 -3.73
C LEU A 237 10.21 -22.22 -4.45
N GLY A 238 11.38 -22.51 -3.87
CA GLY A 238 12.66 -21.97 -4.31
C GLY A 238 12.85 -20.49 -3.93
N PRO A 239 13.82 -19.79 -4.53
CA PRO A 239 14.10 -18.39 -4.20
C PRO A 239 12.90 -17.48 -4.50
N ILE A 240 12.32 -16.87 -3.46
CA ILE A 240 11.26 -15.87 -3.56
C ILE A 240 11.93 -14.51 -3.79
N HIS A 241 11.53 -13.80 -4.84
CA HIS A 241 12.11 -12.52 -5.24
C HIS A 241 11.32 -11.33 -4.69
N LEU A 242 10.03 -11.53 -4.44
CA LEU A 242 9.11 -10.51 -3.97
C LEU A 242 8.15 -11.14 -2.97
N VAL A 243 8.02 -10.51 -1.81
CA VAL A 243 6.91 -10.75 -0.88
C VAL A 243 6.13 -9.44 -0.79
N SER A 244 4.81 -9.51 -0.94
CA SER A 244 3.91 -8.36 -0.81
C SER A 244 2.73 -8.64 0.09
#